data_AF-A0A7X8CNQ6-F1
#
_entry.id   AF-A0A7X8CNQ6-F1
#
_cell.length_a   1.000
_cell.length_b   1.000
_cell.length_c   1.000
_cell.angle_alpha   90.00
_cell.angle_beta   90.00
_cell.angle_gamma   90.00
#
_symmetry.space_group_name_H-M   'P 1'
#
loop_
_entity.id
_entity.type
_entity.pdbx_description
1 polymer ?
#
loop_
_entity_poly.entity_id
_entity_poly.type
_entity_poly.pdbx_seq_one_letter_code
_entity_poly.pdbx_strand_id
1 'polypeptide(L)'
;MCKKQDDKAGKADFSMLNGSTFILKVNRISAGSQVQFPHDSLMESDYKTSDENIQHEVSFSEDGQTVSITPGPVTGVKTRDNAVCKYFELSGGIFAGGRFLIWISDDGFEAEFTVYGSGVPIIRSERGDLELKAD
;
A
#
# COMPACT_ATOMS: atom_id res chain seq x y z
N MET A 1 43.89 9.86 0.81
CA MET A 1 42.53 10.39 0.61
C MET A 1 41.63 9.24 0.21
N CYS A 2 40.86 8.70 1.16
CA CYS A 2 39.69 7.87 0.85
C CYS A 2 38.55 8.46 1.68
N LYS A 3 37.67 9.23 1.04
CA LYS A 3 36.40 9.57 1.65
C LYS A 3 35.56 8.30 1.57
N LYS A 4 35.32 7.66 2.72
CA LYS A 4 34.25 6.68 2.86
C LYS A 4 32.97 7.43 2.51
N GLN A 5 32.37 7.04 1.39
CA GLN A 5 30.99 7.35 1.11
C GLN A 5 30.19 6.44 2.05
N ASP A 6 29.76 7.00 3.18
CA ASP A 6 28.72 6.36 3.99
C ASP A 6 27.44 6.45 3.15
N ASP A 7 27.20 5.46 2.31
CA ASP A 7 25.89 5.20 1.69
C ASP A 7 24.95 4.74 2.82
N LYS A 8 24.52 5.67 3.67
CA LYS A 8 23.23 5.53 4.32
C LYS A 8 22.21 5.80 3.23
N ALA A 9 21.66 4.72 2.66
CA ALA A 9 20.38 4.75 1.97
C ALA A 9 19.47 5.73 2.73
N GLY A 10 19.04 6.79 2.06
CA GLY A 10 18.15 7.78 2.69
C GLY A 10 16.98 7.02 3.30
N LYS A 11 16.69 7.28 4.59
CA LYS A 11 15.50 6.73 5.23
C LYS A 11 14.31 7.01 4.31
N ALA A 12 13.47 6.00 4.06
CA ALA A 12 12.29 6.16 3.24
C ALA A 12 11.50 7.39 3.71
N ASP A 13 11.22 8.29 2.77
CA ASP A 13 10.51 9.53 3.02
C ASP A 13 9.37 9.68 2.03
N PHE A 14 8.21 10.09 2.52
CA PHE A 14 7.00 10.14 1.71
C PHE A 14 7.07 11.07 0.49
N SER A 15 8.03 12.00 0.42
CA SER A 15 8.31 12.77 -0.79
C SER A 15 8.72 11.90 -1.98
N MET A 16 9.28 10.71 -1.74
CA MET A 16 9.66 9.74 -2.77
C MET A 16 8.45 9.20 -3.54
N LEU A 17 7.24 9.30 -2.98
CA LEU A 17 6.02 8.87 -3.67
C LEU A 17 5.65 9.82 -4.82
N ASN A 18 6.03 11.09 -4.77
CA ASN A 18 5.47 12.09 -5.68
C ASN A 18 5.89 11.86 -7.14
N GLY A 19 4.92 11.51 -8.00
CA GLY A 19 5.15 11.27 -9.43
C GLY A 19 5.85 9.94 -9.74
N SER A 20 6.04 9.10 -8.73
CA SER A 20 6.76 7.84 -8.83
C SER A 20 5.80 6.67 -9.02
N THR A 21 6.33 5.59 -9.60
CA THR A 21 5.63 4.30 -9.69
C THR A 21 6.39 3.25 -8.89
N PHE A 22 5.66 2.43 -8.15
CA PHE A 22 6.17 1.38 -7.30
C PHE A 22 5.53 0.04 -7.66
N ILE A 23 6.18 -1.04 -7.25
CA ILE A 23 5.63 -2.39 -7.26
C ILE A 23 5.35 -2.79 -5.82
N LEU A 24 4.07 -3.00 -5.50
CA LEU A 24 3.67 -3.68 -4.28
C LEU A 24 3.87 -5.19 -4.48
N LYS A 25 4.89 -5.75 -3.82
CA LYS A 25 5.13 -7.19 -3.75
C LYS A 25 4.38 -7.76 -2.57
N VAL A 26 3.23 -8.36 -2.83
CA VAL A 26 2.38 -8.92 -1.78
C VAL A 26 3.04 -10.19 -1.24
N ASN A 27 3.31 -10.20 0.06
CA ASN A 27 3.88 -11.36 0.77
C ASN A 27 2.94 -11.87 1.88
N ARG A 28 1.85 -11.16 2.15
CA ARG A 28 0.87 -11.45 3.20
C ARG A 28 -0.55 -11.18 2.71
N ILE A 29 -1.48 -12.08 3.01
CA ILE A 29 -2.89 -11.96 2.64
C ILE A 29 -3.77 -12.23 3.86
N SER A 30 -4.81 -11.43 4.01
CA SER A 30 -5.96 -11.72 4.88
C SER A 30 -7.21 -11.88 4.03
N ALA A 31 -7.89 -13.01 4.19
CA ALA A 31 -9.24 -13.22 3.67
C ALA A 31 -10.19 -13.14 4.87
N GLY A 32 -11.06 -12.13 4.89
CA GLY A 32 -11.91 -11.80 6.04
C GLY A 32 -12.72 -13.00 6.51
N SER A 33 -12.22 -13.69 7.53
CA SER A 33 -12.93 -14.81 8.17
C SER A 33 -13.84 -14.33 9.31
N GLN A 34 -13.66 -13.08 9.72
CA GLN A 34 -14.48 -12.38 10.71
C GLN A 34 -15.01 -11.08 10.09
N VAL A 35 -16.20 -10.64 10.51
CA VAL A 35 -16.80 -9.37 10.05
C VAL A 35 -15.88 -8.23 10.50
N GLN A 36 -15.16 -7.63 9.55
CA GLN A 36 -14.28 -6.47 9.76
C GLN A 36 -14.76 -5.33 8.87
N PHE A 37 -15.01 -4.16 9.45
CA PHE A 37 -15.50 -2.99 8.78
C PHE A 37 -14.35 -2.10 8.25
N PRO A 38 -14.60 -1.16 7.32
CA PRO A 38 -13.57 -0.32 6.70
C PRO A 38 -12.64 0.45 7.64
N HIS A 39 -13.11 0.77 8.84
CA HIS A 39 -12.34 1.51 9.84
C HIS A 39 -11.63 0.60 10.85
N ASP A 40 -11.86 -0.70 10.78
CA ASP A 40 -11.22 -1.65 11.67
C ASP A 40 -9.73 -1.76 11.29
N SER A 41 -8.90 -1.69 12.32
CA SER A 41 -7.47 -1.93 12.15
C SER A 41 -7.27 -3.43 11.92
N LEU A 42 -6.54 -3.77 10.86
CA LEU A 42 -6.08 -5.14 10.64
C LEU A 42 -4.82 -5.38 11.45
N MET A 43 -4.85 -6.40 12.31
CA MET A 43 -3.71 -6.81 13.10
C MET A 43 -2.85 -7.78 12.29
N GLU A 44 -1.55 -7.86 12.58
CA GLU A 44 -0.70 -8.81 11.86
C GLU A 44 -1.07 -10.27 12.06
N SER A 45 -1.75 -10.61 13.16
CA SER A 45 -2.32 -11.93 13.37
C SER A 45 -3.42 -12.29 12.37
N ASP A 46 -4.03 -11.31 11.68
CA ASP A 46 -5.07 -11.53 10.69
C ASP A 46 -4.51 -11.95 9.33
N TYR A 47 -3.19 -11.79 9.14
CA TYR A 47 -2.50 -12.08 7.90
C TYR A 47 -1.82 -13.44 7.93
N LYS A 48 -1.82 -14.10 6.78
CA LYS A 48 -1.03 -15.30 6.52
C LYS A 48 -0.01 -14.99 5.44
N THR A 49 1.20 -15.52 5.59
CA THR A 49 2.21 -15.48 4.53
C THR A 49 1.64 -16.13 3.26
N SER A 50 1.93 -15.52 2.12
CA SER A 50 1.55 -16.01 0.81
C SER A 50 2.80 -16.34 0.00
N ASP A 51 2.84 -17.54 -0.58
CA ASP A 51 3.84 -17.93 -1.57
C ASP A 51 3.42 -17.55 -3.01
N GLU A 52 2.24 -16.94 -3.18
CA GLU A 52 1.76 -16.45 -4.46
C GLU A 52 2.58 -15.23 -4.91
N ASN A 53 3.03 -15.20 -6.17
CA ASN A 53 3.71 -14.06 -6.77
C ASN A 53 2.69 -12.98 -7.22
N ILE A 54 2.02 -12.36 -6.25
CA ILE A 54 1.08 -11.26 -6.51
C ILE A 54 1.84 -9.95 -6.47
N GLN A 55 1.69 -9.17 -7.54
CA GLN A 55 2.29 -7.84 -7.64
C GLN A 55 1.26 -6.85 -8.16
N HIS A 56 1.27 -5.66 -7.59
CA HIS A 56 0.52 -4.52 -8.10
C HIS A 56 1.45 -3.38 -8.47
N GLU A 57 1.24 -2.79 -9.63
CA GLU A 57 1.90 -1.55 -9.97
C GLU A 57 1.07 -0.38 -9.43
N VAL A 58 1.72 0.45 -8.60
CA VAL A 58 1.13 1.54 -7.83
C VAL A 58 1.77 2.85 -8.27
N SER A 59 1.01 3.70 -8.95
CA SER A 59 1.44 5.01 -9.41
C SER A 59 0.83 6.10 -8.56
N PHE A 60 1.64 7.08 -8.20
CA PHE A 60 1.22 8.25 -7.43
C PHE A 60 1.28 9.50 -8.30
N SER A 61 0.20 10.29 -8.28
CA SER A 61 0.09 11.53 -9.03
C SER A 61 -0.36 12.68 -8.15
N GLU A 62 -0.36 13.89 -8.71
CA GLU A 62 -0.78 15.12 -8.02
C GLU A 62 -0.05 15.30 -6.69
N ASP A 63 1.29 15.22 -6.69
CA ASP A 63 2.11 15.33 -5.49
C ASP A 63 1.71 14.32 -4.38
N GLY A 64 1.46 13.08 -4.80
CA GLY A 64 1.13 11.97 -3.90
C GLY A 64 -0.26 12.08 -3.26
N GLN A 65 -1.15 12.90 -3.82
CA GLN A 65 -2.55 12.98 -3.37
C GLN A 65 -3.44 11.91 -3.99
N THR A 66 -3.08 11.42 -5.18
CA THR A 66 -3.86 10.42 -5.90
C THR A 66 -3.03 9.16 -6.13
N VAL A 67 -3.67 7.99 -6.02
CA VAL A 67 -3.07 6.68 -6.28
C VAL A 67 -3.83 5.95 -7.36
N SER A 68 -3.12 5.29 -8.26
CA SER A 68 -3.64 4.31 -9.21
C SER A 68 -2.92 2.99 -8.99
N ILE A 69 -3.68 1.90 -8.88
CA ILE A 69 -3.17 0.54 -8.71
C ILE A 69 -3.53 -0.23 -9.98
N THR A 70 -2.71 -1.18 -10.43
CA THR A 70 -2.97 -2.07 -11.57
C THR A 70 -2.51 -3.50 -11.23
N PRO A 71 -3.12 -4.58 -11.79
CA PRO A 71 -3.94 -4.65 -13.02
C PRO A 71 -5.43 -4.28 -12.90
N GLY A 72 -6.02 -4.20 -11.70
CA GLY A 72 -7.38 -3.66 -11.58
C GLY A 72 -7.32 -2.13 -11.76
N PRO A 73 -8.17 -1.45 -12.54
CA PRO A 73 -8.08 0.01 -12.75
C PRO A 73 -8.56 0.79 -11.51
N VAL A 74 -7.91 0.54 -10.38
CA VAL A 74 -8.32 1.01 -9.07
C VAL A 74 -7.67 2.35 -8.81
N THR A 75 -8.50 3.34 -8.48
CA THR A 75 -8.01 4.68 -8.15
C THR A 75 -8.53 5.13 -6.80
N GLY A 76 -7.73 5.94 -6.13
CA GLY A 76 -8.09 6.49 -4.84
C GLY A 76 -7.42 7.82 -4.54
N VAL A 77 -7.95 8.48 -3.52
CA VAL A 77 -7.53 9.82 -3.09
C VAL A 77 -7.07 9.73 -1.64
N LYS A 78 -5.99 10.44 -1.31
CA LYS A 78 -5.46 10.52 0.04
C LYS A 78 -6.48 11.23 0.93
N THR A 79 -6.92 10.56 2.00
CA THR A 79 -7.90 11.10 2.95
C THR A 79 -7.28 11.49 4.28
N ARG A 80 -6.20 10.82 4.69
CA ARG A 80 -5.47 11.08 5.93
C ARG A 80 -3.99 10.81 5.73
N ASP A 81 -3.14 11.56 6.39
CA ASP A 81 -1.73 11.19 6.56
C ASP A 81 -1.20 11.65 7.91
N ASN A 82 -0.09 11.03 8.31
CA ASN A 82 0.70 11.41 9.45
C ASN A 82 2.19 11.12 9.14
N ALA A 83 3.06 11.32 10.13
CA ALA A 83 4.50 11.17 9.95
C ALA A 83 4.95 9.76 9.53
N VAL A 84 4.13 8.73 9.77
CA VAL A 84 4.50 7.32 9.56
C VAL A 84 3.58 6.60 8.58
N CYS A 85 2.44 7.19 8.20
CA CYS A 85 1.44 6.52 7.39
C CYS A 85 0.65 7.48 6.48
N LYS A 86 0.33 7.03 5.27
CA LYS A 86 -0.63 7.65 4.35
C LYS A 86 -1.83 6.73 4.12
N TYR A 87 -3.01 7.31 4.13
CA TYR A 87 -4.30 6.65 3.91
C TYR A 87 -4.94 7.18 2.63
N PHE A 88 -5.28 6.27 1.74
CA PHE A 88 -6.03 6.53 0.52
C PHE A 88 -7.35 5.78 0.55
N GLU A 89 -8.44 6.47 0.25
CA GLU A 89 -9.73 5.85 0.01
C GLU A 89 -9.83 5.48 -1.46
N LEU A 90 -10.07 4.20 -1.74
CA LEU A 90 -10.19 3.68 -3.09
C LEU A 90 -11.67 3.65 -3.47
N SER A 91 -12.04 4.38 -4.52
CA SER A 91 -13.43 4.53 -4.96
C SER A 91 -13.60 4.33 -6.46
N GLY A 92 -12.53 4.42 -7.26
CA GLY A 92 -12.54 4.08 -8.68
C GLY A 92 -12.18 2.62 -8.92
N GLY A 93 -12.83 1.97 -9.88
CA GLY A 93 -12.50 0.61 -10.33
C GLY A 93 -12.94 -0.54 -9.41
N ILE A 94 -13.44 -0.25 -8.21
CA ILE A 94 -13.94 -1.24 -7.25
C ILE A 94 -15.35 -0.86 -6.77
N PHE A 95 -16.30 -1.80 -6.90
CA PHE A 95 -17.72 -1.52 -6.71
C PHE A 95 -18.10 -1.08 -5.28
N ALA A 96 -17.53 -1.74 -4.27
CA ALA A 96 -17.83 -1.46 -2.86
C ALA A 96 -16.75 -0.58 -2.17
N GLY A 97 -15.80 -0.05 -2.95
CA GLY A 97 -14.68 0.70 -2.43
C GLY A 97 -13.60 -0.16 -1.77
N GLY A 98 -12.62 0.52 -1.20
CA GLY A 98 -11.45 -0.09 -0.56
C GLY A 98 -10.60 0.96 0.13
N ARG A 99 -9.47 0.53 0.67
CA ARG A 99 -8.42 1.44 1.16
C ARG A 99 -7.06 0.99 0.69
N PHE A 100 -6.18 1.96 0.54
CA PHE A 100 -4.77 1.73 0.36
C PHE A 100 -4.00 2.48 1.44
N LEU A 101 -3.13 1.78 2.15
CA LEU A 101 -2.32 2.32 3.22
C LEU A 101 -0.85 2.16 2.86
N ILE A 102 -0.05 3.14 3.21
CA ILE A 102 1.41 3.08 3.09
C ILE A 102 1.99 3.48 4.42
N TRP A 103 2.96 2.75 4.92
CA TRP A 103 3.74 3.16 6.09
C TRP A 103 5.24 2.98 5.85
N ILE A 104 6.02 3.75 6.59
CA ILE A 104 7.47 3.63 6.60
C ILE A 104 7.84 2.48 7.54
N SER A 105 8.63 1.53 7.04
CA SER A 105 9.26 0.46 7.80
C SER A 105 10.76 0.73 7.93
N ASP A 106 11.47 -0.12 8.67
CA ASP A 106 12.93 -0.01 8.80
C ASP A 106 13.65 -0.26 7.46
N ASP A 107 13.04 -1.06 6.58
CA ASP A 107 13.62 -1.50 5.30
C ASP A 107 13.09 -0.72 4.08
N GLY A 108 12.12 0.18 4.26
CA GLY A 108 11.56 0.98 3.18
C GLY A 108 10.10 1.38 3.38
N PHE A 109 9.29 1.17 2.35
CA PHE A 109 7.84 1.31 2.43
C PHE A 109 7.19 -0.06 2.46
N GLU A 110 6.18 -0.21 3.31
CA GLU A 110 5.20 -1.29 3.21
C GLU A 110 3.84 -0.67 2.86
N ALA A 111 2.99 -1.48 2.23
CA ALA A 111 1.64 -1.08 1.91
C ALA A 111 0.61 -2.18 2.20
N GLU A 112 -0.63 -1.74 2.42
CA GLU A 112 -1.83 -2.58 2.50
C GLU A 112 -2.82 -2.15 1.42
N PHE A 113 -3.26 -3.09 0.59
CA PHE A 113 -4.36 -2.92 -0.34
C PHE A 113 -5.55 -3.76 0.13
N THR A 114 -6.62 -3.08 0.56
CA THR A 114 -7.84 -3.72 1.05
C THR A 114 -9.01 -3.43 0.12
N VAL A 115 -9.77 -4.47 -0.21
CA VAL A 115 -11.01 -4.38 -0.98
C VAL A 115 -12.19 -4.74 -0.08
N TYR A 116 -13.30 -4.00 -0.20
CA TYR A 116 -14.52 -4.23 0.56
C TYR A 116 -15.59 -4.98 -0.26
N GLY A 117 -16.55 -5.59 0.46
CA GLY A 117 -17.74 -6.22 -0.14
C GLY A 117 -19.01 -5.40 0.03
N SER A 118 -20.07 -5.73 -0.73
CA SER A 118 -21.40 -5.10 -0.57
C SER A 118 -21.99 -5.44 0.81
N GLY A 119 -22.24 -4.43 1.66
CA GLY A 119 -22.63 -4.63 3.08
C GLY A 119 -21.45 -4.59 4.08
N VAL A 120 -20.24 -4.41 3.54
CA VAL A 120 -18.97 -3.96 4.11
C VAL A 120 -18.26 -4.78 5.21
N PRO A 121 -18.06 -6.10 5.02
CA PRO A 121 -16.86 -6.78 5.49
C PRO A 121 -15.66 -6.55 4.55
N ILE A 122 -14.45 -6.65 5.07
CA ILE A 122 -13.20 -6.79 4.30
C ILE A 122 -13.23 -8.13 3.57
N ILE A 123 -13.24 -8.11 2.23
CA ILE A 123 -13.25 -9.35 1.43
C ILE A 123 -11.83 -9.90 1.25
N ARG A 124 -10.86 -8.99 1.13
CA ARG A 124 -9.46 -9.31 0.91
C ARG A 124 -8.61 -8.11 1.30
N SER A 125 -7.53 -8.40 2.00
CA SER A 125 -6.48 -7.43 2.28
C SER A 125 -5.12 -8.04 1.94
N GLU A 126 -4.31 -7.29 1.22
CA GLU A 126 -3.00 -7.72 0.73
C GLU A 126 -1.95 -6.77 1.27
N ARG A 127 -0.89 -7.32 1.86
CA ARG A 127 0.17 -6.55 2.49
C ARG A 127 1.52 -7.00 1.94
N GLY A 128 2.45 -6.06 1.85
CA GLY A 128 3.82 -6.35 1.47
C GLY A 128 4.65 -5.11 1.22
N ASP A 129 5.82 -5.34 0.62
CA ASP A 129 6.84 -4.32 0.38
C ASP A 129 6.49 -3.49 -0.86
N LEU A 130 6.72 -2.18 -0.77
CA LEU A 130 6.49 -1.25 -1.87
C LEU A 130 7.85 -0.80 -2.42
N GLU A 131 8.27 -1.41 -3.53
CA GLU A 131 9.58 -1.18 -4.14
C GLU A 131 9.48 -0.19 -5.30
N LEU A 132 10.42 0.74 -5.42
CA LEU A 132 10.43 1.66 -6.55
C LEU A 132 10.58 0.87 -7.86
N LYS A 133 9.68 1.11 -8.81
CA LYS A 133 9.79 0.51 -10.15
C LYS A 133 10.97 1.16 -10.86
N ALA A 134 12.01 0.39 -11.13
CA ALA A 134 13.11 0.86 -11.96
C ALA A 134 12.61 1.02 -13.42
N ASP A 135 12.95 2.15 -14.04
CA ASP A 135 12.72 2.39 -15.47
C ASP A 135 13.54 1.44 -16.37
#